data_AF-A0A7S1Y9W3-F1
#
_entry.id   AF-A0A7S1Y9W3-F1
#
_cell.length_a   1.000
_cell.length_b   1.000
_cell.length_c   1.000
_cell.angle_alpha   90.00
_cell.angle_beta   90.00
_cell.angle_gamma   90.00
#
_symmetry.space_group_name_H-M   'P 1'
#
loop_
_entity.id
_entity.type
_entity.pdbx_description
1 polymer ?
#
loop_
_entity_poly.entity_id
_entity_poly.type
_entity_poly.pdbx_seq_one_letter_code
_entity_poly.pdbx_strand_id
1 'polypeptide(L)'
;TEQDMLDALNALPYSTMQSSPDFLRRTLAMLVLGQDTALETWCTQESMGVSSGDGMSSPTLSDDELRWMVHLLVYLEQLQQHEISSTPSNEARLLPSDLKPLAPFKNKVVLGYVRHLAAHPSLWRLLALYASLLSKEQVVDVFPPLLVPVEEAEERNYMVRAMQDCFKMAQESDDDDGDMLVQQLLMQTVHLILLDDAKPFVTKAMAIGWLGILPHHASSGLICANQLCRQLLLGKKTLNVVEFLELYCPKMVLNYDDEADDNDEIDNFAAQRELQAIQTYLDASAAFDQWKNVMDNATALLEKEEQQHYGSAMSDKKRMLLSAQEQDMLASLDRRSKSQRVEGLSEQVGKAALEACMKLRSVLEFDGGWLVDQEDKEDDDDDDDGEGMETDDDGDDDDDIPMDKKRLEELDQLRRMYIPDVIFLMHNICDETCNYLEHTSSWMGKLMSSSSFKDTFYDTSSILSPGYWLHMGSTQL
;
A
#
# COMPACT_ATOMS: atom_id res chain seq x y z
N THR A 1 38.24 -42.82 3.36
CA THR A 1 39.13 -42.48 2.23
C THR A 1 38.31 -41.79 1.14
N GLU A 2 38.93 -41.12 0.16
CA GLU A 2 38.20 -40.52 -1.00
C GLU A 2 37.27 -41.53 -1.68
N GLN A 3 37.73 -42.79 -1.79
CA GLN A 3 36.95 -43.90 -2.33
C GLN A 3 35.73 -44.26 -1.47
N ASP A 4 35.87 -44.28 -0.15
CA ASP A 4 34.74 -44.58 0.76
C ASP A 4 33.64 -43.51 0.69
N MET A 5 34.00 -42.23 0.48
CA MET A 5 33.02 -41.15 0.31
C MET A 5 32.35 -41.20 -1.07
N LEU A 6 33.11 -41.53 -2.12
CA LEU A 6 32.55 -41.80 -3.44
C LEU A 6 31.59 -42.99 -3.40
N ASP A 7 31.93 -44.06 -2.69
CA ASP A 7 31.09 -45.24 -2.54
C ASP A 7 29.83 -44.94 -1.71
N ALA A 8 29.94 -44.12 -0.66
CA ALA A 8 28.79 -43.64 0.12
C ALA A 8 27.85 -42.74 -0.70
N LEU A 9 28.39 -41.85 -1.54
CA LEU A 9 27.60 -40.98 -2.42
C LEU A 9 26.97 -41.75 -3.59
N ASN A 10 27.67 -42.73 -4.15
CA ASN A 10 27.12 -43.63 -5.16
C ASN A 10 26.05 -44.57 -4.59
N ALA A 11 26.06 -44.79 -3.27
CA ALA A 11 25.04 -45.54 -2.54
C ALA A 11 23.84 -44.69 -2.11
N LEU A 12 23.84 -43.37 -2.37
CA LEU A 12 22.68 -42.53 -2.06
C LEU A 12 21.44 -42.99 -2.87
N PRO A 13 20.26 -43.00 -2.23
CA PRO A 13 19.06 -43.64 -2.80
C PRO A 13 18.43 -42.86 -3.96
N TYR A 14 18.90 -41.65 -4.28
CA TYR A 14 18.28 -40.77 -5.27
C TYR A 14 19.19 -40.61 -6.49
N SER A 15 18.75 -41.11 -7.65
CA SER A 15 19.47 -40.95 -8.93
C SER A 15 19.63 -39.49 -9.36
N THR A 16 18.78 -38.59 -8.86
CA THR A 16 18.88 -37.13 -9.04
C THR A 16 20.03 -36.49 -8.27
N MET A 17 20.67 -37.24 -7.35
CA MET A 17 21.88 -36.83 -6.63
C MET A 17 23.16 -37.38 -7.30
N GLN A 18 23.08 -37.94 -8.51
CA GLN A 18 24.25 -38.38 -9.27
C GLN A 18 24.68 -37.23 -10.20
N SER A 19 25.60 -36.36 -9.75
CA SER A 19 26.21 -35.34 -10.63
C SER A 19 27.20 -35.99 -11.61
N SER A 20 27.81 -35.20 -12.50
CA SER A 20 28.94 -35.68 -13.31
C SER A 20 30.02 -36.29 -12.40
N PRO A 21 30.58 -37.47 -12.74
CA PRO A 21 31.61 -38.12 -11.92
C PRO A 21 32.87 -37.28 -11.76
N ASP A 22 33.16 -36.39 -12.72
CA ASP A 22 34.29 -35.46 -12.63
C ASP A 22 34.02 -34.31 -11.65
N PHE A 23 32.77 -33.86 -11.55
CA PHE A 23 32.33 -32.85 -10.58
C PHE A 23 32.35 -33.42 -9.16
N LEU A 24 31.74 -34.59 -8.97
CA LEU A 24 31.73 -35.34 -7.71
C LEU A 24 33.14 -35.55 -7.16
N ARG A 25 34.06 -36.07 -7.99
CA ARG A 25 35.45 -36.32 -7.60
C ARG A 25 36.17 -35.04 -7.20
N ARG A 26 35.98 -33.93 -7.92
CA ARG A 26 36.61 -32.65 -7.59
C ARG A 26 36.06 -32.07 -6.29
N THR A 27 34.75 -32.04 -6.11
CA THR A 27 34.12 -31.49 -4.91
C THR A 27 34.46 -32.31 -3.66
N LEU A 28 34.46 -33.63 -3.78
CA LEU A 28 34.90 -34.53 -2.70
C LEU A 28 36.39 -34.39 -2.40
N ALA A 29 37.26 -34.35 -3.42
CA ALA A 29 38.69 -34.14 -3.21
C ALA A 29 38.95 -32.82 -2.49
N MET A 30 38.26 -31.73 -2.86
CA MET A 30 38.40 -30.44 -2.20
C MET A 30 37.93 -30.48 -0.73
N LEU A 31 36.80 -31.13 -0.44
CA LEU A 31 36.27 -31.31 0.92
C LEU A 31 37.16 -32.23 1.79
N VAL A 32 37.65 -33.34 1.23
CA VAL A 32 38.48 -34.33 1.93
C VAL A 32 39.89 -33.83 2.18
N LEU A 33 40.45 -33.03 1.27
CA LEU A 33 41.81 -32.50 1.38
C LEU A 33 41.88 -31.21 2.22
N GLY A 34 40.76 -30.73 2.78
CA GLY A 34 40.71 -29.50 3.56
C GLY A 34 41.12 -28.26 2.75
N GLN A 35 40.92 -28.30 1.43
CA GLN A 35 41.20 -27.17 0.53
C GLN A 35 40.01 -26.20 0.51
N ASP A 36 39.53 -25.82 1.69
CA ASP A 36 38.36 -24.97 1.89
C ASP A 36 38.47 -23.66 1.11
N THR A 37 39.67 -23.10 1.03
CA THR A 37 39.92 -21.84 0.31
C THR A 37 39.75 -22.00 -1.20
N ALA A 38 40.09 -23.14 -1.79
CA ALA A 38 39.87 -23.39 -3.21
C ALA A 38 38.38 -23.59 -3.52
N LEU A 39 37.68 -24.33 -2.66
CA LEU A 39 36.23 -24.55 -2.77
C LEU A 39 35.43 -23.25 -2.54
N GLU A 40 35.83 -22.46 -1.54
CA GLU A 40 35.24 -21.16 -1.22
C GLU A 40 35.51 -20.12 -2.32
N THR A 41 36.72 -20.07 -2.86
CA THR A 41 37.07 -19.19 -4.00
C THR A 41 36.31 -19.59 -5.26
N TRP A 42 36.19 -20.90 -5.52
CA TRP A 42 35.46 -21.42 -6.67
C TRP A 42 33.96 -21.09 -6.60
N CYS A 43 33.31 -21.30 -5.45
CA CYS A 43 31.91 -20.93 -5.27
C CYS A 43 31.66 -19.41 -5.22
N THR A 44 32.58 -18.60 -4.65
CA THR A 44 32.41 -17.13 -4.59
C THR A 44 32.64 -16.45 -5.93
N GLN A 45 33.57 -16.94 -6.75
CA GLN A 45 33.77 -16.44 -8.12
C GLN A 45 32.59 -16.79 -9.04
N GLU A 46 31.93 -17.93 -8.84
CA GLU A 46 30.82 -18.39 -9.69
C GLU A 46 29.43 -17.93 -9.22
N SER A 47 29.17 -17.84 -7.91
CA SER A 47 27.84 -17.46 -7.37
C SER A 47 27.53 -15.95 -7.44
N MET A 48 28.55 -15.09 -7.53
CA MET A 48 28.36 -13.63 -7.58
C MET A 48 28.34 -13.07 -9.01
N GLY A 49 28.49 -13.89 -10.04
CA GLY A 49 28.47 -13.42 -11.43
C GLY A 49 29.49 -12.30 -11.71
N VAL A 50 30.54 -12.18 -10.90
CA VAL A 50 31.58 -11.16 -11.07
C VAL A 50 32.39 -11.59 -12.29
N SER A 51 31.97 -11.11 -13.45
CA SER A 51 32.74 -11.18 -14.67
C SER A 51 34.05 -10.45 -14.43
N SER A 52 35.09 -11.21 -14.09
CA SER A 52 36.46 -10.73 -14.17
C SER A 52 36.66 -10.31 -15.62
N GLY A 53 36.97 -9.04 -15.88
CA GLY A 53 37.01 -8.43 -17.22
C GLY A 53 38.05 -8.99 -18.19
N ASP A 54 38.61 -10.17 -17.93
CA ASP A 54 39.39 -10.95 -18.89
C ASP A 54 38.46 -11.98 -19.54
N GLY A 55 38.36 -11.94 -20.87
CA GLY A 55 37.40 -12.68 -21.70
C GLY A 55 37.53 -14.21 -21.73
N MET A 56 37.81 -14.86 -20.60
CA MET A 56 37.54 -16.28 -20.36
C MET A 56 36.28 -16.39 -19.53
N SER A 57 35.17 -16.78 -20.17
CA SER A 57 33.95 -17.21 -19.49
C SER A 57 34.28 -18.37 -18.55
N SER A 58 34.39 -18.09 -17.25
CA SER A 58 34.39 -19.14 -16.22
C SER A 58 33.10 -19.94 -16.36
N PRO A 59 33.14 -21.27 -16.30
CA PRO A 59 31.92 -22.08 -16.35
C PRO A 59 31.06 -21.73 -15.13
N THR A 60 29.87 -21.19 -15.34
CA THR A 60 28.86 -21.11 -14.29
C THR A 60 28.42 -22.53 -13.93
N LEU A 61 28.27 -22.85 -12.64
CA LEU A 61 27.63 -24.09 -12.19
C LEU A 61 26.33 -24.30 -12.96
N SER A 62 26.12 -25.51 -13.47
CA SER A 62 24.80 -25.89 -13.98
C SER A 62 23.80 -25.97 -12.82
N ASP A 63 22.52 -25.77 -13.12
CA ASP A 63 21.44 -25.83 -12.12
C ASP A 63 21.45 -27.16 -11.34
N ASP A 64 21.77 -28.25 -12.03
CA ASP A 64 21.89 -29.58 -11.43
C ASP A 64 23.08 -29.68 -10.45
N GLU A 65 24.20 -29.06 -10.77
CA GLU A 65 25.39 -29.02 -9.92
C GLU A 65 25.17 -28.14 -8.67
N LEU A 66 24.53 -26.98 -8.83
CA LEU A 66 24.18 -26.10 -7.70
C LEU A 66 23.20 -26.78 -6.74
N ARG A 67 22.14 -27.39 -7.30
CA ARG A 67 21.18 -28.18 -6.50
C ARG A 67 21.89 -29.30 -5.77
N TRP A 68 22.76 -30.04 -6.45
CA TRP A 68 23.51 -31.14 -5.85
C TRP A 68 24.38 -30.66 -4.68
N MET A 69 25.12 -29.57 -4.86
CA MET A 69 25.98 -29.00 -3.83
C MET A 69 25.21 -28.58 -2.59
N VAL A 70 24.05 -27.94 -2.75
CA VAL A 70 23.20 -27.57 -1.61
C VAL A 70 22.81 -28.81 -0.80
N HIS A 71 22.27 -29.85 -1.45
CA HIS A 71 21.84 -31.05 -0.74
C HIS A 71 23.00 -31.77 -0.06
N LEU A 72 24.16 -31.84 -0.71
CA LEU A 72 25.36 -32.42 -0.11
C LEU A 72 25.76 -31.66 1.15
N LEU A 73 25.86 -30.33 1.09
CA LEU A 73 26.33 -29.52 2.22
C LEU A 73 25.36 -29.54 3.40
N VAL A 74 24.06 -29.55 3.14
CA VAL A 74 23.03 -29.72 4.17
C VAL A 74 23.18 -31.10 4.83
N TYR A 75 23.35 -32.15 4.04
CA TYR A 75 23.53 -33.50 4.56
C TYR A 75 24.81 -33.63 5.41
N LEU A 76 25.93 -33.07 4.94
CA LEU A 76 27.20 -33.11 5.67
C LEU A 76 27.13 -32.29 6.98
N GLU A 77 26.45 -31.15 6.98
CA GLU A 77 26.23 -30.36 8.20
C GLU A 77 25.38 -31.13 9.23
N GLN A 78 24.31 -31.80 8.80
CA GLN A 78 23.48 -32.63 9.68
C GLN A 78 24.29 -33.78 10.31
N LEU A 79 25.17 -34.44 9.54
CA LEU A 79 26.08 -35.44 10.06
C LEU A 79 27.05 -34.84 11.10
N GLN A 80 27.60 -33.66 10.84
CA GLN A 80 28.50 -32.97 11.76
C GLN A 80 27.80 -32.60 13.07
N GLN A 81 26.56 -32.11 13.02
CA GLN A 81 25.76 -31.79 14.21
C GLN A 81 25.41 -33.04 15.03
N HIS A 82 25.07 -34.15 14.38
CA HIS A 82 24.78 -35.41 15.06
C HIS A 82 25.99 -36.00 15.79
N GLU A 83 27.20 -35.88 15.21
CA GLU A 83 28.44 -36.32 15.87
C GLU A 83 28.82 -35.45 17.09
N ILE A 84 28.42 -34.18 17.09
CA ILE A 84 28.66 -33.26 18.21
C ILE A 84 27.68 -33.51 19.36
N SER A 85 26.41 -33.83 19.04
CA SER A 85 25.35 -34.03 20.05
C SER A 85 25.35 -35.44 20.69
N SER A 86 25.87 -36.45 19.99
CA SER A 86 25.99 -37.80 20.53
C SER A 86 27.28 -37.99 21.32
N THR A 87 27.16 -38.38 22.59
CA THR A 87 28.33 -38.74 23.44
C THR A 87 29.22 -39.74 22.70
N PRO A 88 30.56 -39.58 22.71
CA PRO A 88 31.46 -40.36 21.86
C PRO A 88 31.52 -41.82 22.32
N SER A 89 30.58 -42.65 21.87
CA SER A 89 30.77 -44.09 21.81
C SER A 89 31.76 -44.38 20.69
N ASN A 90 32.67 -45.34 20.92
CA ASN A 90 33.79 -45.77 20.07
C ASN A 90 33.40 -46.29 18.65
N GLU A 91 32.23 -45.96 18.14
CA GLU A 91 31.84 -46.25 16.76
C GLU A 91 32.45 -45.23 15.81
N ALA A 92 32.85 -45.71 14.63
CA ALA A 92 33.65 -44.98 13.66
C ALA A 92 33.04 -43.61 13.34
N ARG A 93 33.77 -42.53 13.69
CA ARG A 93 33.47 -41.17 13.21
C ARG A 93 33.37 -41.21 11.68
N LEU A 94 32.23 -40.76 11.15
CA LEU A 94 31.96 -40.71 9.72
C LEU A 94 32.65 -39.50 9.09
N LEU A 95 32.87 -38.43 9.86
CA LEU A 95 33.56 -37.22 9.42
C LEU A 95 34.98 -37.08 10.02
N PRO A 96 35.93 -36.52 9.26
CA PRO A 96 37.25 -36.16 9.77
C PRO A 96 37.15 -35.16 10.95
N SER A 97 37.92 -35.38 12.01
CA SER A 97 37.87 -34.55 13.23
C SER A 97 38.43 -33.13 13.06
N ASP A 98 39.13 -32.88 11.95
CA ASP A 98 39.74 -31.59 11.61
C ASP A 98 38.89 -30.77 10.61
N LEU A 99 37.67 -31.23 10.30
CA LEU A 99 36.78 -30.54 9.38
C LEU A 99 36.29 -29.23 10.02
N LYS A 100 36.54 -28.10 9.34
CA LYS A 100 36.02 -26.79 9.79
C LYS A 100 34.49 -26.78 9.81
N PRO A 101 33.86 -25.84 10.53
CA PRO A 101 32.42 -25.65 10.47
C PRO A 101 31.97 -25.44 9.01
N LEU A 102 31.10 -26.33 8.52
CA LEU A 102 30.56 -26.23 7.15
C LEU A 102 29.53 -25.10 6.99
N ALA A 103 28.97 -24.60 8.10
CA ALA A 103 27.87 -23.65 8.12
C ALA A 103 28.11 -22.35 7.31
N PRO A 104 29.24 -21.64 7.43
CA PRO A 104 29.47 -20.41 6.66
C PRO A 104 29.52 -20.67 5.14
N PHE A 105 30.10 -21.81 4.76
CA PHE A 105 30.20 -22.22 3.36
C PHE A 105 28.85 -22.68 2.81
N LYS A 106 28.12 -23.51 3.56
CA LYS A 106 26.75 -23.92 3.26
C LYS A 106 25.86 -22.70 3.04
N ASN A 107 25.90 -21.71 3.94
CA ASN A 107 25.05 -20.53 3.84
C ASN A 107 25.30 -19.75 2.55
N LYS A 108 26.55 -19.64 2.08
CA LYS A 108 26.87 -19.02 0.78
C LYS A 108 26.27 -19.78 -0.40
N VAL A 109 26.39 -21.11 -0.41
CA VAL A 109 25.87 -21.96 -1.49
C VAL A 109 24.34 -21.99 -1.50
N VAL A 110 23.72 -22.15 -0.32
CA VAL A 110 22.26 -22.08 -0.13
C VAL A 110 21.74 -20.72 -0.58
N LEU A 111 22.40 -19.62 -0.23
CA LEU A 111 22.03 -18.28 -0.67
C LEU A 111 22.05 -18.13 -2.20
N GLY A 112 23.11 -18.65 -2.84
CA GLY A 112 23.18 -18.70 -4.31
C GLY A 112 22.01 -19.48 -4.92
N TYR A 113 21.64 -20.60 -4.30
CA TYR A 113 20.52 -21.41 -4.75
C TYR A 113 19.16 -20.76 -4.48
N VAL A 114 18.95 -20.10 -3.35
CA VAL A 114 17.72 -19.34 -3.05
C VAL A 114 17.51 -18.23 -4.10
N ARG A 115 18.58 -17.52 -4.49
CA ARG A 115 18.51 -16.55 -5.59
C ARG A 115 18.19 -17.20 -6.93
N HIS A 116 18.76 -18.37 -7.21
CA HIS A 116 18.40 -19.16 -8.39
C HIS A 116 16.92 -19.56 -8.38
N LEU A 117 16.39 -20.04 -7.24
CA LEU A 117 14.97 -20.35 -7.09
C LEU A 117 14.08 -19.13 -7.30
N ALA A 118 14.47 -17.97 -6.77
CA ALA A 118 13.74 -16.71 -6.95
C ALA A 118 13.68 -16.26 -8.41
N ALA A 119 14.68 -16.57 -9.22
CA ALA A 119 14.67 -16.27 -10.65
C ALA A 119 13.71 -17.17 -11.46
N HIS A 120 13.16 -18.23 -10.86
CA HIS A 120 12.32 -19.23 -11.53
C HIS A 120 10.95 -19.38 -10.83
N PRO A 121 9.89 -18.71 -11.30
CA PRO A 121 8.56 -18.72 -10.65
C PRO A 121 7.99 -20.11 -10.35
N SER A 122 8.21 -21.08 -11.25
CA SER A 122 7.77 -22.47 -11.04
C SER A 122 8.39 -23.16 -9.82
N LEU A 123 9.44 -22.58 -9.24
CA LEU A 123 10.20 -23.07 -8.10
C LEU A 123 10.02 -22.22 -6.83
N TRP A 124 9.26 -21.11 -6.86
CA TRP A 124 9.07 -20.23 -5.69
C TRP A 124 8.51 -20.96 -4.47
N ARG A 125 7.79 -22.06 -4.69
CA ARG A 125 7.32 -22.93 -3.60
C ARG A 125 8.40 -23.53 -2.72
N LEU A 126 9.64 -23.61 -3.21
CA LEU A 126 10.79 -24.14 -2.47
C LEU A 126 11.57 -23.04 -1.75
N LEU A 127 11.26 -21.77 -2.00
CA LEU A 127 12.10 -20.64 -1.59
C LEU A 127 12.16 -20.51 -0.06
N ALA A 128 11.01 -20.62 0.62
CA ALA A 128 10.94 -20.65 2.08
C ALA A 128 11.72 -21.82 2.71
N LEU A 129 11.61 -23.02 2.11
CA LEU A 129 12.28 -24.23 2.59
C LEU A 129 13.81 -24.10 2.56
N TYR A 130 14.38 -23.56 1.48
CA TYR A 130 15.83 -23.42 1.40
C TYR A 130 16.32 -22.18 2.16
N ALA A 131 15.51 -21.13 2.25
CA ALA A 131 15.84 -19.96 3.06
C ALA A 131 15.86 -20.27 4.55
N SER A 132 15.04 -21.20 5.04
CA SER A 132 15.04 -21.58 6.47
C SER A 132 16.32 -22.29 6.92
N LEU A 133 17.18 -22.70 5.98
CA LEU A 133 18.51 -23.26 6.26
C LEU A 133 19.59 -22.17 6.48
N LEU A 134 19.26 -20.90 6.23
CA LEU A 134 20.11 -19.75 6.45
C LEU A 134 19.95 -19.21 7.88
N SER A 135 20.89 -18.36 8.31
CA SER A 135 20.74 -17.64 9.58
C SER A 135 19.65 -16.56 9.49
N LYS A 136 19.02 -16.20 10.63
CA LYS A 136 17.96 -15.18 10.71
C LYS A 136 18.39 -13.87 10.04
N GLU A 137 19.59 -13.38 10.36
CA GLU A 137 20.18 -12.17 9.76
C GLU A 137 20.22 -12.25 8.23
N GLN A 138 20.68 -13.38 7.68
CA GLN A 138 20.74 -13.57 6.23
C GLN A 138 19.36 -13.66 5.58
N VAL A 139 18.37 -14.24 6.26
CA VAL A 139 16.99 -14.30 5.76
C VAL A 139 16.40 -12.89 5.71
N VAL A 140 16.56 -12.11 6.78
CA VAL A 140 16.10 -10.72 6.85
C VAL A 140 16.70 -9.86 5.72
N ASP A 141 17.99 -9.99 5.45
CA ASP A 141 18.65 -9.18 4.42
C ASP A 141 18.29 -9.59 2.99
N VAL A 142 18.10 -10.88 2.75
CA VAL A 142 18.02 -11.44 1.39
C VAL A 142 16.60 -11.63 0.94
N PHE A 143 15.72 -12.09 1.81
CA PHE A 143 14.42 -12.61 1.44
C PHE A 143 13.44 -11.52 0.96
N PRO A 144 13.35 -10.33 1.59
CA PRO A 144 12.39 -9.30 1.17
C PRO A 144 12.56 -8.85 -0.30
N PRO A 145 13.78 -8.56 -0.81
CA PRO A 145 13.98 -8.29 -2.23
C PRO A 145 13.53 -9.40 -3.18
N LEU A 146 13.55 -10.67 -2.74
CA LEU A 146 13.12 -11.82 -3.55
C LEU A 146 11.60 -11.97 -3.63
N LEU A 147 10.87 -11.36 -2.69
CA LEU A 147 9.41 -11.34 -2.67
C LEU A 147 8.82 -10.22 -3.55
N VAL A 148 9.60 -9.19 -3.86
CA VAL A 148 9.17 -8.05 -4.69
C VAL A 148 8.58 -8.45 -6.06
N PRO A 149 9.12 -9.45 -6.80
CA PRO A 149 8.59 -9.83 -8.11
C PRO A 149 7.25 -10.59 -8.06
N VAL A 150 6.76 -10.98 -6.88
CA VAL A 150 5.56 -11.83 -6.74
C VAL A 150 4.31 -10.95 -6.77
N GLU A 151 3.57 -11.00 -7.87
CA GLU A 151 2.37 -10.17 -8.09
C GLU A 151 1.06 -10.93 -7.75
N GLU A 152 1.00 -12.24 -7.98
CA GLU A 152 -0.24 -13.02 -7.85
C GLU A 152 -0.62 -13.31 -6.40
N ALA A 153 -1.87 -13.01 -6.02
CA ALA A 153 -2.37 -13.19 -4.65
C ALA A 153 -2.35 -14.66 -4.18
N GLU A 154 -2.66 -15.62 -5.06
CA GLU A 154 -2.63 -17.04 -4.73
C GLU A 154 -1.20 -17.50 -4.37
N GLU A 155 -0.22 -17.02 -5.14
CA GLU A 155 1.19 -17.33 -4.94
C GLU A 155 1.72 -16.72 -3.65
N ARG A 156 1.36 -15.46 -3.35
CA ARG A 156 1.70 -14.84 -2.07
C ARG A 156 1.15 -15.61 -0.88
N ASN A 157 -0.13 -16.02 -0.93
CA ASN A 157 -0.74 -16.84 0.11
C ASN A 157 0.00 -18.15 0.33
N TYR A 158 0.41 -18.80 -0.76
CA TYR A 158 1.21 -20.02 -0.68
C TYR A 158 2.57 -19.75 -0.02
N MET A 159 3.27 -18.71 -0.47
CA MET A 159 4.60 -18.36 0.05
C MET A 159 4.56 -17.99 1.53
N VAL A 160 3.56 -17.22 1.98
CA VAL A 160 3.38 -16.90 3.41
C VAL A 160 3.19 -18.15 4.24
N ARG A 161 2.32 -19.07 3.81
CA ARG A 161 2.14 -20.36 4.53
C ARG A 161 3.42 -21.17 4.56
N ALA A 162 4.13 -21.26 3.44
CA ALA A 162 5.40 -21.96 3.38
C ALA A 162 6.45 -21.33 4.31
N MET A 163 6.49 -19.99 4.42
CA MET A 163 7.35 -19.29 5.37
C MET A 163 6.99 -19.62 6.82
N GLN A 164 5.71 -19.56 7.17
CA GLN A 164 5.24 -19.92 8.52
C GLN A 164 5.62 -21.37 8.87
N ASP A 165 5.38 -22.31 7.96
CA ASP A 165 5.71 -23.72 8.19
C ASP A 165 7.23 -23.93 8.32
N CYS A 166 8.03 -23.34 7.43
CA CYS A 166 9.46 -23.60 7.36
C CYS A 166 10.27 -22.87 8.43
N PHE A 167 9.91 -21.62 8.77
CA PHE A 167 10.66 -20.84 9.77
C PHE A 167 10.32 -21.26 11.20
N LYS A 168 9.07 -21.66 11.46
CA LYS A 168 8.69 -22.28 12.76
C LYS A 168 9.44 -23.58 13.00
N MET A 169 9.61 -24.42 11.98
CA MET A 169 10.37 -25.67 12.13
C MET A 169 11.87 -25.47 12.29
N ALA A 170 12.43 -24.39 11.73
CA ALA A 170 13.87 -24.15 11.73
C ALA A 170 14.37 -23.46 13.00
N GLN A 171 13.51 -22.72 13.70
CA GLN A 171 13.83 -22.10 14.98
C GLN A 171 13.40 -23.05 16.09
N GLU A 172 14.36 -23.66 16.79
CA GLU A 172 14.10 -24.50 17.97
C GLU A 172 13.62 -23.69 19.20
N SER A 173 13.27 -22.41 19.02
CA SER A 173 12.79 -21.50 20.04
C SER A 173 11.25 -21.45 20.10
N ASP A 174 10.72 -20.73 21.10
CA ASP A 174 9.28 -20.64 21.37
C ASP A 174 8.47 -20.25 20.12
N ASP A 175 7.23 -20.74 20.03
CA ASP A 175 6.35 -20.68 18.84
C ASP A 175 6.18 -19.28 18.21
N ASP A 176 6.46 -18.21 18.96
CA ASP A 176 6.26 -16.82 18.58
C ASP A 176 7.38 -16.24 17.68
N ASP A 177 8.61 -16.76 17.76
CA ASP A 177 9.76 -16.18 17.03
C ASP A 177 9.65 -16.32 15.50
N GLY A 178 9.04 -17.43 15.05
CA GLY A 178 8.84 -17.71 13.64
C GLY A 178 7.81 -16.79 12.99
N ASP A 179 6.72 -16.48 13.70
CA ASP A 179 5.70 -15.55 13.20
C ASP A 179 6.22 -14.11 13.18
N MET A 180 6.96 -13.68 14.22
CA MET A 180 7.62 -12.36 14.22
C MET A 180 8.60 -12.20 13.07
N LEU A 181 9.36 -13.25 12.72
CA LEU A 181 10.24 -13.19 11.55
C LEU A 181 9.45 -13.00 10.25
N VAL A 182 8.37 -13.76 10.06
CA VAL A 182 7.51 -13.60 8.86
C VAL A 182 6.95 -12.19 8.79
N GLN A 183 6.50 -11.63 9.91
CA GLN A 183 6.04 -10.26 10.02
C GLN A 183 7.11 -9.26 9.56
N GLN A 184 8.31 -9.37 10.11
CA GLN A 184 9.43 -8.51 9.75
C GLN A 184 9.74 -8.58 8.25
N LEU A 185 9.77 -9.79 7.66
CA LEU A 185 10.06 -9.99 6.24
C LEU A 185 9.00 -9.37 5.33
N LEU A 186 7.72 -9.56 5.65
CA LEU A 186 6.61 -9.00 4.87
C LEU A 186 6.60 -7.48 4.96
N MET A 187 6.82 -6.93 6.16
CA MET A 187 6.87 -5.49 6.37
C MET A 187 8.01 -4.84 5.58
N GLN A 188 9.21 -5.40 5.66
CA GLN A 188 10.36 -4.94 4.88
C GLN A 188 10.10 -5.03 3.37
N THR A 189 9.45 -6.11 2.90
CA THR A 189 9.09 -6.26 1.48
C THR A 189 8.18 -5.13 1.02
N VAL A 190 7.15 -4.81 1.80
CA VAL A 190 6.22 -3.73 1.47
C VAL A 190 6.92 -2.37 1.49
N HIS A 191 7.73 -2.08 2.51
CA HIS A 191 8.51 -0.84 2.58
C HIS A 191 9.47 -0.67 1.39
N LEU A 192 10.18 -1.73 0.98
CA LEU A 192 11.06 -1.68 -0.20
C LEU A 192 10.30 -1.30 -1.47
N ILE A 193 9.05 -1.75 -1.62
CA ILE A 193 8.22 -1.43 -2.79
C ILE A 193 7.63 -0.02 -2.68
N LEU A 194 7.14 0.37 -1.51
CA LEU A 194 6.49 1.67 -1.30
C LEU A 194 7.47 2.84 -1.40
N LEU A 195 8.70 2.67 -0.92
CA LEU A 195 9.75 3.70 -0.94
C LEU A 195 10.47 3.83 -2.29
N ASP A 196 10.33 2.86 -3.18
CA ASP A 196 10.93 2.93 -4.52
C ASP A 196 10.05 3.75 -5.47
N ASP A 197 10.44 5.00 -5.73
CA ASP A 197 9.76 5.92 -6.66
C ASP A 197 9.72 5.42 -8.11
N ALA A 198 10.60 4.49 -8.49
CA ALA A 198 10.59 3.90 -9.83
C ALA A 198 9.48 2.85 -10.00
N LYS A 199 8.91 2.33 -8.90
CA LYS A 199 7.84 1.32 -8.98
C LYS A 199 6.52 1.95 -9.43
N PRO A 200 5.81 1.31 -10.38
CA PRO A 200 4.52 1.79 -10.81
C PRO A 200 3.49 1.66 -9.69
N PHE A 201 2.47 2.52 -9.72
CA PHE A 201 1.40 2.55 -8.72
C PHE A 201 0.77 1.18 -8.46
N VAL A 202 0.47 0.42 -9.52
CA VAL A 202 -0.17 -0.91 -9.40
C VAL A 202 0.68 -1.86 -8.56
N THR A 203 2.01 -1.86 -8.73
CA THR A 203 2.91 -2.69 -7.92
C THR A 203 2.90 -2.25 -6.45
N LYS A 204 2.91 -0.93 -6.17
CA LYS A 204 2.81 -0.39 -4.81
C LYS A 204 1.47 -0.75 -4.15
N ALA A 205 0.37 -0.59 -4.87
CA ALA A 205 -0.97 -0.94 -4.42
C ALA A 205 -1.11 -2.43 -4.12
N MET A 206 -0.60 -3.29 -5.01
CA MET A 206 -0.60 -4.73 -4.78
C MET A 206 0.27 -5.12 -3.59
N ALA A 207 1.41 -4.48 -3.34
CA ALA A 207 2.31 -4.85 -2.25
C ALA A 207 1.63 -4.91 -0.88
N ILE A 208 0.70 -4.01 -0.59
CA ILE A 208 -0.07 -4.00 0.66
C ILE A 208 -0.86 -5.31 0.85
N GLY A 209 -1.19 -6.00 -0.24
CA GLY A 209 -1.77 -7.34 -0.22
C GLY A 209 -0.95 -8.38 0.54
N TRP A 210 0.38 -8.20 0.71
CA TRP A 210 1.19 -9.05 1.59
C TRP A 210 0.77 -8.98 3.06
N LEU A 211 0.46 -7.77 3.53
CA LEU A 211 0.02 -7.50 4.90
C LEU A 211 -1.46 -7.87 5.11
N GLY A 212 -2.23 -8.02 4.03
CA GLY A 212 -3.60 -8.53 4.08
C GLY A 212 -3.75 -10.05 4.21
N ILE A 213 -2.66 -10.82 4.22
CA ILE A 213 -2.71 -12.30 4.29
C ILE A 213 -2.88 -12.79 5.73
N LEU A 214 -2.24 -12.12 6.69
CA LEU A 214 -2.25 -12.51 8.09
C LEU A 214 -3.02 -11.46 8.92
N PRO A 215 -4.00 -11.87 9.75
CA PRO A 215 -4.84 -10.93 10.50
C PRO A 215 -4.07 -9.95 11.39
N HIS A 216 -3.00 -10.42 12.04
CA HIS A 216 -2.18 -9.58 12.92
C HIS A 216 -1.36 -8.52 12.18
N HIS A 217 -1.33 -8.52 10.84
CA HIS A 217 -0.68 -7.48 10.04
C HIS A 217 -1.65 -6.41 9.55
N ALA A 218 -2.94 -6.49 9.91
CA ALA A 218 -3.93 -5.56 9.40
C ALA A 218 -3.63 -4.10 9.82
N SER A 219 -3.15 -3.88 11.04
CA SER A 219 -2.67 -2.57 11.53
C SER A 219 -1.51 -2.02 10.71
N SER A 220 -0.42 -2.78 10.55
CA SER A 220 0.72 -2.38 9.73
C SER A 220 0.33 -2.18 8.25
N GLY A 221 -0.61 -2.99 7.76
CA GLY A 221 -1.21 -2.85 6.45
C GLY A 221 -1.97 -1.54 6.28
N LEU A 222 -2.66 -1.09 7.33
CA LEU A 222 -3.41 0.17 7.35
C LEU A 222 -2.47 1.37 7.32
N ILE A 223 -1.39 1.33 8.11
CA ILE A 223 -0.32 2.35 8.10
C ILE A 223 0.30 2.46 6.70
N CYS A 224 0.65 1.33 6.08
CA CYS A 224 1.16 1.28 4.71
C CYS A 224 0.15 1.81 3.68
N ALA A 225 -1.14 1.49 3.85
CA ALA A 225 -2.20 1.98 2.98
C ALA A 225 -2.34 3.49 3.06
N ASN A 226 -2.32 4.05 4.28
CA ASN A 226 -2.33 5.49 4.50
C ASN A 226 -1.10 6.16 3.88
N GLN A 227 0.10 5.60 4.08
CA GLN A 227 1.32 6.10 3.44
C GLN A 227 1.19 6.18 1.92
N LEU A 228 0.66 5.12 1.28
CA LEU A 228 0.43 5.12 -0.17
C LEU A 228 -0.62 6.17 -0.58
N CYS A 229 -1.71 6.29 0.18
CA CYS A 229 -2.73 7.33 -0.05
C CYS A 229 -2.13 8.74 0.03
N ARG A 230 -1.30 9.04 1.03
CA ARG A 230 -0.60 10.33 1.16
C ARG A 230 0.27 10.60 -0.05
N GLN A 231 1.12 9.65 -0.46
CA GLN A 231 1.98 9.81 -1.65
C GLN A 231 1.16 10.11 -2.92
N LEU A 232 0.02 9.43 -3.10
CA LEU A 232 -0.84 9.64 -4.26
C LEU A 232 -1.57 10.99 -4.21
N LEU A 233 -2.08 11.40 -3.04
CA LEU A 233 -2.73 12.70 -2.85
C LEU A 233 -1.73 13.85 -3.03
N LEU A 234 -0.53 13.76 -2.46
CA LEU A 234 0.54 14.75 -2.69
C LEU A 234 0.90 14.84 -4.18
N GLY A 235 0.84 13.72 -4.90
CA GLY A 235 0.98 13.65 -6.36
C GLY A 235 -0.25 14.11 -7.15
N LYS A 236 -1.33 14.59 -6.50
CA LYS A 236 -2.63 14.96 -7.09
C LYS A 236 -3.30 13.84 -7.88
N LYS A 237 -3.10 12.59 -7.48
CA LYS A 237 -3.64 11.38 -8.13
C LYS A 237 -4.86 10.83 -7.38
N THR A 238 -5.86 11.68 -7.13
CA THR A 238 -7.06 11.31 -6.36
C THR A 238 -7.78 10.08 -6.91
N LEU A 239 -7.87 9.93 -8.24
CA LEU A 239 -8.48 8.75 -8.87
C LEU A 239 -7.72 7.45 -8.54
N ASN A 240 -6.39 7.49 -8.43
CA ASN A 240 -5.61 6.32 -8.05
C ASN A 240 -5.84 5.95 -6.58
N VAL A 241 -6.15 6.91 -5.72
CA VAL A 241 -6.50 6.64 -4.31
C VAL A 241 -7.83 5.90 -4.25
N VAL A 242 -8.83 6.37 -4.99
CA VAL A 242 -10.14 5.69 -5.11
C VAL A 242 -9.94 4.27 -5.66
N GLU A 243 -9.22 4.13 -6.77
CA GLU A 243 -8.94 2.83 -7.38
C GLU A 243 -8.20 1.90 -6.40
N PHE A 244 -7.22 2.42 -5.66
CA PHE A 244 -6.49 1.68 -4.62
C PHE A 244 -7.42 1.13 -3.54
N LEU A 245 -8.21 2.01 -2.90
CA LEU A 245 -9.08 1.63 -1.80
C LEU A 245 -10.21 0.67 -2.23
N GLU A 246 -10.73 0.82 -3.44
CA GLU A 246 -11.83 -0.02 -3.94
C GLU A 246 -11.38 -1.37 -4.49
N LEU A 247 -10.24 -1.41 -5.21
CA LEU A 247 -9.86 -2.58 -6.02
C LEU A 247 -8.66 -3.36 -5.48
N TYR A 248 -7.71 -2.68 -4.81
CA TYR A 248 -6.42 -3.30 -4.46
C TYR A 248 -6.25 -3.50 -2.95
N CYS A 249 -6.78 -2.59 -2.13
CA CYS A 249 -6.61 -2.65 -0.69
C CYS A 249 -7.40 -3.83 -0.10
N PRO A 250 -6.75 -4.76 0.63
CA PRO A 250 -7.45 -5.88 1.26
C PRO A 250 -8.53 -5.39 2.23
N LYS A 251 -9.74 -5.95 2.14
CA LYS A 251 -10.85 -5.58 3.04
C LYS A 251 -10.52 -5.78 4.52
N MET A 252 -9.65 -6.73 4.85
CA MET A 252 -9.20 -6.97 6.23
C MET A 252 -8.39 -5.79 6.77
N VAL A 253 -7.65 -5.09 5.92
CA VAL A 253 -6.90 -3.87 6.28
C VAL A 253 -7.86 -2.69 6.47
N LEU A 254 -8.87 -2.55 5.60
CA LEU A 254 -9.84 -1.44 5.67
C LEU A 254 -10.86 -1.57 6.80
N ASN A 255 -11.20 -2.80 7.18
CA ASN A 255 -12.14 -3.08 8.27
C ASN A 255 -11.41 -3.60 9.51
N TYR A 256 -10.15 -3.20 9.69
CA TYR A 256 -9.45 -3.47 10.93
C TYR A 256 -10.20 -2.77 12.06
N ASP A 257 -10.78 -3.55 12.97
CA ASP A 257 -11.49 -3.09 14.15
C ASP A 257 -10.66 -3.53 15.35
N ASP A 258 -10.22 -2.56 16.14
CA ASP A 258 -9.19 -2.73 17.17
C ASP A 258 -9.82 -3.28 18.45
N GLU A 259 -10.41 -4.47 18.38
CA GLU A 259 -10.95 -5.16 19.56
C GLU A 259 -9.86 -5.85 20.40
N ALA A 260 -8.57 -5.70 20.06
CA ALA A 260 -7.49 -6.53 20.59
C ALA A 260 -6.20 -5.74 20.91
N ASP A 261 -5.94 -5.61 22.21
CA ASP A 261 -4.72 -5.16 22.91
C ASP A 261 -4.51 -3.65 23.14
N ASP A 262 -4.63 -3.26 24.42
CA ASP A 262 -4.48 -1.90 24.98
C ASP A 262 -3.10 -1.23 24.75
N ASN A 263 -2.10 -1.92 24.16
CA ASN A 263 -0.73 -1.41 24.04
C ASN A 263 -0.40 -0.79 22.66
N ASP A 264 -1.10 -1.18 21.58
CA ASP A 264 -0.91 -0.64 20.22
C ASP A 264 -2.09 0.27 19.80
N GLU A 265 -2.98 0.59 20.74
CA GLU A 265 -4.27 1.26 20.50
C GLU A 265 -4.10 2.69 19.91
N ILE A 266 -3.02 3.39 20.27
CA ILE A 266 -2.77 4.78 19.88
C ILE A 266 -2.46 4.88 18.37
N ASP A 267 -1.42 4.17 17.91
CA ASP A 267 -1.01 4.18 16.50
C ASP A 267 -2.13 3.66 15.58
N ASN A 268 -2.86 2.64 16.04
CA ASN A 268 -3.98 2.06 15.31
C ASN A 268 -5.14 3.05 15.17
N PHE A 269 -5.49 3.74 16.26
CA PHE A 269 -6.52 4.77 16.25
C PHE A 269 -6.14 5.92 15.32
N ALA A 270 -4.90 6.40 15.39
CA ALA A 270 -4.39 7.43 14.51
C ALA A 270 -4.46 7.02 13.03
N ALA A 271 -4.09 5.77 12.71
CA ALA A 271 -4.16 5.23 11.35
C ALA A 271 -5.61 5.08 10.85
N GLN A 272 -6.54 4.60 11.68
CA GLN A 272 -7.96 4.52 11.32
C GLN A 272 -8.56 5.90 11.06
N ARG A 273 -8.28 6.85 11.95
CA ARG A 273 -8.75 8.23 11.84
C ARG A 273 -8.19 8.90 10.58
N GLU A 274 -6.92 8.66 10.26
CA GLU A 274 -6.30 9.13 9.01
C GLU A 274 -7.03 8.56 7.77
N LEU A 275 -7.30 7.24 7.74
CA LEU A 275 -8.04 6.62 6.65
C LEU A 275 -9.45 7.23 6.50
N GLN A 276 -10.15 7.43 7.62
CA GLN A 276 -11.49 8.01 7.63
C GLN A 276 -11.47 9.46 7.12
N ALA A 277 -10.46 10.24 7.49
CA ALA A 277 -10.26 11.60 6.98
C ALA A 277 -10.04 11.60 5.46
N ILE A 278 -9.22 10.68 4.95
CA ILE A 278 -9.00 10.51 3.50
C ILE A 278 -10.32 10.13 2.80
N GLN A 279 -11.06 9.14 3.31
CA GLN A 279 -12.34 8.73 2.74
C GLN A 279 -13.36 9.87 2.72
N THR A 280 -13.42 10.67 3.80
CA THR A 280 -14.31 11.85 3.88
C THR A 280 -14.00 12.86 2.77
N TYR A 281 -12.71 13.08 2.46
CA TYR A 281 -12.30 13.92 1.34
C TYR A 281 -12.65 13.33 -0.02
N LEU A 282 -12.45 12.02 -0.23
CA LEU A 282 -12.79 11.34 -1.50
C LEU A 282 -14.30 11.39 -1.77
N ASP A 283 -15.11 11.14 -0.74
CA ASP A 283 -16.57 11.28 -0.79
C ASP A 283 -16.98 12.71 -1.21
N ALA A 284 -16.33 13.72 -0.64
CA ALA A 284 -16.59 15.12 -0.97
C ALA A 284 -16.21 15.47 -2.41
N SER A 285 -15.08 14.95 -2.90
CA SER A 285 -14.66 15.10 -4.30
C SER A 285 -15.66 14.45 -5.25
N ALA A 286 -16.12 13.22 -4.95
CA ALA A 286 -17.09 12.51 -5.77
C ALA A 286 -18.45 13.23 -5.80
N ALA A 287 -18.92 13.75 -4.66
CA ALA A 287 -20.16 14.52 -4.59
C ALA A 287 -20.06 15.84 -5.36
N PHE A 288 -18.91 16.52 -5.33
CA PHE A 288 -18.65 17.69 -6.17
C PHE A 288 -18.73 17.36 -7.67
N ASP A 289 -18.06 16.29 -8.11
CA ASP A 289 -18.11 15.86 -9.52
C ASP A 289 -19.53 15.49 -9.96
N GLN A 290 -20.30 14.84 -9.09
CA GLN A 290 -21.70 14.54 -9.35
C GLN A 290 -22.53 15.81 -9.51
N TRP A 291 -22.37 16.80 -8.61
CA TRP A 291 -23.04 18.09 -8.75
C TRP A 291 -22.66 18.79 -10.05
N LYS A 292 -21.36 18.83 -10.40
CA LYS A 292 -20.89 19.47 -11.63
C LYS A 292 -21.50 18.82 -12.87
N ASN A 293 -21.57 17.49 -12.91
CA ASN A 293 -22.24 16.74 -13.97
C ASN A 293 -23.74 17.08 -14.07
N VAL A 294 -24.45 17.20 -12.95
CA VAL A 294 -25.87 17.59 -12.94
C VAL A 294 -26.05 19.02 -13.46
N MET A 295 -25.19 19.94 -13.02
CA MET A 295 -25.18 21.35 -13.40
C MET A 295 -24.93 21.54 -14.91
N ASP A 296 -23.91 20.87 -15.45
CA ASP A 296 -23.56 20.94 -16.88
C ASP A 296 -24.68 20.36 -17.75
N ASN A 297 -25.26 19.22 -17.34
CA ASN A 297 -26.39 18.62 -18.04
C ASN A 297 -27.64 19.51 -18.01
N ALA A 298 -27.95 20.11 -16.87
CA ALA A 298 -29.08 21.02 -16.74
C ALA A 298 -28.91 22.27 -17.61
N THR A 299 -27.71 22.86 -17.61
CA THR A 299 -27.36 24.01 -18.45
C THR A 299 -27.46 23.68 -19.94
N ALA A 300 -26.89 22.55 -20.37
CA ALA A 300 -26.97 22.12 -21.77
C ALA A 300 -28.40 21.82 -22.25
N LEU A 301 -29.30 21.37 -21.36
CA LEU A 301 -30.70 21.17 -21.68
C LEU A 301 -31.45 22.49 -21.84
N LEU A 302 -31.19 23.48 -20.98
CA LEU A 302 -31.77 24.81 -21.10
C LEU A 302 -31.38 25.50 -22.41
N GLU A 303 -30.09 25.45 -22.77
CA GLU A 303 -29.60 26.03 -24.03
C GLU A 303 -30.26 25.40 -25.27
N LYS A 304 -30.47 24.08 -25.25
CA LYS A 304 -31.19 23.38 -26.33
C LYS A 304 -32.64 23.85 -26.44
N GLU A 305 -33.31 24.09 -25.32
CA GLU A 305 -34.69 24.58 -25.31
C GLU A 305 -34.80 26.03 -25.81
N GLU A 306 -33.83 26.88 -25.49
CA GLU A 306 -33.73 28.25 -26.02
C GLU A 306 -33.51 28.27 -27.53
N GLN A 307 -32.61 27.42 -28.04
CA GLN A 307 -32.31 27.33 -29.47
C GLN A 307 -33.49 26.78 -30.28
N GLN A 308 -34.25 25.81 -29.75
CA GLN A 308 -35.46 25.29 -30.40
C GLN A 308 -36.58 26.33 -30.48
N HIS A 309 -36.58 27.35 -29.61
CA HIS A 309 -37.59 28.39 -29.59
C HIS A 309 -37.56 29.31 -30.83
N TYR A 310 -36.42 29.38 -31.52
CA TYR A 310 -36.27 30.14 -32.78
C TYR A 310 -36.57 29.33 -34.05
N GLY A 311 -36.75 28.01 -33.94
CA GLY A 311 -37.00 27.10 -35.07
C GLY A 311 -38.30 26.32 -34.91
N SER A 312 -39.42 26.91 -35.32
CA SER A 312 -40.78 26.35 -35.30
C SER A 312 -40.87 24.88 -35.73
N ALA A 313 -40.98 23.94 -34.78
CA ALA A 313 -41.27 22.52 -35.04
C ALA A 313 -42.71 22.27 -35.52
N MET A 314 -43.59 23.28 -35.45
CA MET A 314 -44.87 23.23 -36.13
C MET A 314 -44.69 23.87 -37.51
N SER A 315 -44.78 23.07 -38.58
CA SER A 315 -44.81 23.58 -39.95
C SER A 315 -45.75 24.77 -40.03
N ASP A 316 -45.30 25.90 -40.58
CA ASP A 316 -46.07 27.15 -40.68
C ASP A 316 -47.49 26.94 -41.25
N LYS A 317 -47.65 25.90 -42.09
CA LYS A 317 -48.94 25.43 -42.63
C LYS A 317 -49.94 24.97 -41.56
N LYS A 318 -49.48 24.31 -40.51
CA LYS A 318 -50.32 23.77 -39.43
C LYS A 318 -50.67 24.87 -38.41
N ARG A 319 -49.76 25.83 -38.20
CA ARG A 319 -50.05 27.06 -37.42
C ARG A 319 -51.13 27.91 -38.09
N MET A 320 -51.08 28.10 -39.41
CA MET A 320 -52.08 28.88 -40.16
C MET A 320 -53.52 28.33 -40.11
N LEU A 321 -53.70 27.05 -39.81
CA LEU A 321 -55.02 26.38 -39.79
C LEU A 321 -55.69 26.41 -38.41
N LEU A 322 -54.97 26.78 -37.36
CA LEU A 322 -55.48 26.84 -35.99
C LEU A 322 -56.17 28.18 -35.75
N SER A 323 -57.28 28.16 -35.01
CA SER A 323 -57.89 29.39 -34.50
C SER A 323 -56.93 30.09 -33.52
N ALA A 324 -57.06 31.42 -33.39
CA ALA A 324 -56.24 32.19 -32.45
C ALA A 324 -56.32 31.64 -31.00
N GLN A 325 -57.48 31.11 -30.61
CA GLN A 325 -57.69 30.49 -29.30
C GLN A 325 -56.90 29.18 -29.13
N GLU A 326 -56.81 28.34 -30.16
CA GLU A 326 -56.03 27.10 -30.12
C GLU A 326 -54.53 27.37 -30.15
N GLN A 327 -54.08 28.42 -30.88
CA GLN A 327 -52.69 28.86 -30.86
C GLN A 327 -52.27 29.33 -29.46
N ASP A 328 -53.12 30.12 -28.78
CA ASP A 328 -52.85 30.61 -27.44
C ASP A 328 -52.84 29.47 -26.41
N MET A 329 -53.78 28.52 -26.52
CA MET A 329 -53.81 27.32 -25.67
C MET A 329 -52.55 26.46 -25.82
N LEU A 330 -52.09 26.25 -27.05
CA LEU A 330 -50.85 25.50 -27.31
C LEU A 330 -49.62 26.23 -26.78
N ALA A 331 -49.55 27.56 -26.95
CA ALA A 331 -48.48 28.36 -26.37
C ALA A 331 -48.49 28.30 -24.82
N SER A 332 -49.67 28.31 -24.21
CA SER A 332 -49.82 28.16 -22.75
C SER A 332 -49.41 26.77 -22.26
N LEU A 333 -49.77 25.70 -22.97
CA LEU A 333 -49.37 24.33 -22.62
C LEU A 333 -47.86 24.13 -22.75
N ASP A 334 -47.26 24.65 -23.82
CA ASP A 334 -45.81 24.60 -24.06
C ASP A 334 -45.05 25.37 -22.98
N ARG A 335 -45.49 26.58 -22.61
CA ARG A 335 -44.93 27.34 -21.48
C ARG A 335 -45.02 26.59 -20.16
N ARG A 336 -46.15 25.94 -19.88
CA ARG A 336 -46.33 25.17 -18.63
C ARG A 336 -45.42 23.93 -18.60
N SER A 337 -45.34 23.22 -19.72
CA SER A 337 -44.46 22.05 -19.85
C SER A 337 -42.99 22.42 -19.66
N LYS A 338 -42.56 23.55 -20.24
CA LYS A 338 -41.21 24.09 -20.04
C LYS A 338 -40.96 24.49 -18.60
N SER A 339 -41.86 25.27 -18.01
CA SER A 339 -41.76 25.66 -16.59
C SER A 339 -41.61 24.46 -15.67
N GLN A 340 -42.40 23.40 -15.88
CA GLN A 340 -42.34 22.18 -15.07
C GLN A 340 -41.00 21.44 -15.24
N ARG A 341 -40.42 21.44 -16.45
CA ARG A 341 -39.12 20.83 -16.69
C ARG A 341 -37.99 21.63 -16.06
N VAL A 342 -38.01 22.95 -16.21
CA VAL A 342 -37.03 23.86 -15.60
C VAL A 342 -37.08 23.76 -14.09
N GLU A 343 -38.27 23.65 -13.50
CA GLU A 343 -38.47 23.40 -12.07
C GLU A 343 -37.83 22.09 -11.64
N GLY A 344 -38.11 20.98 -12.34
CA GLY A 344 -37.50 19.68 -12.04
C GLY A 344 -35.98 19.65 -12.18
N LEU A 345 -35.42 20.35 -13.18
CA LEU A 345 -33.95 20.50 -13.30
C LEU A 345 -33.38 21.36 -12.18
N SER A 346 -34.04 22.45 -11.80
CA SER A 346 -33.61 23.32 -10.71
C SER A 346 -33.63 22.61 -9.36
N GLU A 347 -34.62 21.75 -9.11
CA GLU A 347 -34.67 20.90 -7.93
C GLU A 347 -33.51 19.89 -7.91
N GLN A 348 -33.19 19.26 -9.04
CA GLN A 348 -32.06 18.33 -9.15
C GLN A 348 -30.72 19.02 -8.89
N VAL A 349 -30.49 20.20 -9.49
CA VAL A 349 -29.27 20.99 -9.28
C VAL A 349 -29.17 21.40 -7.80
N GLY A 350 -30.25 21.92 -7.21
CA GLY A 350 -30.28 22.34 -5.81
C GLY A 350 -30.00 21.18 -4.84
N LYS A 351 -30.57 20.00 -5.10
CA LYS A 351 -30.34 18.80 -4.29
C LYS A 351 -28.89 18.33 -4.37
N ALA A 352 -28.33 18.24 -5.57
CA ALA A 352 -26.94 17.84 -5.77
C ALA A 352 -25.96 18.84 -5.15
N ALA A 353 -26.26 20.14 -5.23
CA ALA A 353 -25.47 21.19 -4.60
C ALA A 353 -25.45 21.05 -3.07
N LEU A 354 -26.60 20.76 -2.46
CA LEU A 354 -26.71 20.54 -1.02
C LEU A 354 -25.94 19.31 -0.57
N GLU A 355 -26.04 18.21 -1.29
CA GLU A 355 -25.27 16.99 -1.01
C GLU A 355 -23.75 17.23 -1.11
N ALA A 356 -23.29 17.87 -2.18
CA ALA A 356 -21.88 18.20 -2.37
C ALA A 356 -21.35 19.12 -1.26
N CYS A 357 -22.08 20.17 -0.92
CA CYS A 357 -21.68 21.07 0.17
C CYS A 357 -21.70 20.39 1.54
N MET A 358 -22.65 19.49 1.82
CA MET A 358 -22.65 18.72 3.07
C MET A 358 -21.39 17.87 3.19
N LYS A 359 -21.00 17.18 2.11
CA LYS A 359 -19.79 16.35 2.11
C LYS A 359 -18.50 17.18 2.23
N LEU A 360 -18.41 18.30 1.51
CA LEU A 360 -17.27 19.23 1.66
C LEU A 360 -17.19 19.83 3.07
N ARG A 361 -18.34 20.14 3.67
CA ARG A 361 -18.43 20.60 5.06
C ARG A 361 -17.94 19.53 6.04
N SER A 362 -18.25 18.25 5.81
CA SER A 362 -17.75 17.14 6.63
C SER A 362 -16.21 17.03 6.64
N VAL A 363 -15.53 17.49 5.58
CA VAL A 363 -14.06 17.58 5.57
C VAL A 363 -13.61 18.72 6.50
N LEU A 364 -14.24 19.89 6.43
CA LEU A 364 -13.88 21.05 7.26
C LEU A 364 -14.23 20.87 8.74
N GLU A 365 -15.29 20.12 9.03
CA GLU A 365 -15.79 19.80 10.37
C GLU A 365 -15.36 18.39 10.83
N PHE A 366 -14.34 17.81 10.20
CA PHE A 366 -13.83 16.50 10.60
C PHE A 366 -13.39 16.54 12.07
N ASP A 367 -13.76 15.51 12.84
CA ASP A 367 -13.56 15.52 14.29
C ASP A 367 -12.06 15.57 14.66
N GLY A 368 -11.72 16.47 15.57
CA GLY A 368 -10.33 16.82 15.91
C GLY A 368 -9.52 17.50 14.82
N GLY A 369 -10.14 17.86 13.68
CA GLY A 369 -9.49 18.48 12.52
C GLY A 369 -9.06 17.46 11.46
N TRP A 370 -9.25 17.83 10.19
CA TRP A 370 -8.91 16.96 9.06
C TRP A 370 -7.40 16.71 8.98
N LEU A 371 -7.00 15.44 9.08
CA LEU A 371 -5.60 15.01 9.09
C LEU A 371 -4.75 15.65 10.19
N VAL A 372 -5.34 16.09 11.30
CA VAL A 372 -4.61 16.65 12.46
C VAL A 372 -4.32 15.53 13.45
N ASP A 373 -3.06 15.37 13.81
CA ASP A 373 -2.69 14.42 14.84
C ASP A 373 -3.20 14.87 16.21
N GLN A 374 -3.76 13.94 16.98
CA GLN A 374 -4.33 14.25 18.30
C GLN A 374 -3.36 13.99 19.45
N GLU A 375 -2.26 13.29 19.16
CA GLU A 375 -1.26 12.86 20.15
C GLU A 375 -0.53 14.04 20.82
N ASP A 376 -0.38 15.17 20.14
CA ASP A 376 0.40 16.33 20.63
C ASP A 376 -0.29 17.20 21.70
N LYS A 377 -1.47 16.81 22.24
CA LYS A 377 -2.27 17.73 23.09
C LYS A 377 -2.42 17.34 24.55
N GLU A 378 -1.98 16.16 24.97
CA GLU A 378 -2.23 15.71 26.34
C GLU A 378 -1.04 15.87 27.30
N ASP A 379 0.17 16.19 26.81
CA ASP A 379 1.38 16.25 27.66
C ASP A 379 1.81 17.67 28.10
N ASP A 380 1.19 18.74 27.59
CA ASP A 380 1.62 20.13 27.89
C ASP A 380 0.88 20.81 29.07
N ASP A 381 -0.12 20.15 29.67
CA ASP A 381 -0.98 20.77 30.70
C ASP A 381 -0.77 20.24 32.14
N ASP A 382 0.15 19.29 32.37
CA ASP A 382 0.46 18.80 33.72
C ASP A 382 1.73 19.47 34.31
N ASP A 383 1.48 20.60 34.99
CA ASP A 383 2.25 21.14 36.12
C ASP A 383 3.73 21.53 35.91
N ASP A 384 3.88 22.78 35.48
CA ASP A 384 4.92 23.76 35.84
C ASP A 384 5.14 23.84 37.37
N ASP A 385 5.78 22.82 37.94
CA ASP A 385 6.49 22.88 39.22
C ASP A 385 7.98 22.66 38.93
N GLY A 386 8.62 23.72 38.43
CA GLY A 386 9.99 23.71 37.97
C GLY A 386 11.01 23.12 38.95
N GLU A 387 11.89 22.28 38.42
CA GLU A 387 13.30 22.29 38.78
C GLU A 387 14.09 21.85 37.54
N GLY A 388 14.79 22.81 36.94
CA GLY A 388 15.63 22.60 35.78
C GLY A 388 16.66 21.51 36.03
N MET A 389 16.64 20.51 35.16
CA MET A 389 17.78 19.65 34.92
C MET A 389 18.11 19.80 33.44
N GLU A 390 19.01 20.73 33.14
CA GLU A 390 19.73 20.77 31.87
C GLU A 390 20.51 19.45 31.75
N THR A 391 19.87 18.43 31.19
CA THR A 391 20.58 17.28 30.66
C THR A 391 21.05 17.67 29.27
N ASP A 392 22.29 18.17 29.23
CA ASP A 392 23.15 18.12 28.05
C ASP A 392 23.30 16.63 27.66
N ASP A 393 22.31 16.10 26.93
CA ASP A 393 22.35 14.77 26.34
C ASP A 393 22.70 14.92 24.87
N ASP A 394 24.01 15.11 24.62
CA ASP A 394 24.68 14.99 23.32
C ASP A 394 24.74 13.49 22.88
N GLY A 395 23.60 12.79 22.95
CA GLY A 395 23.46 11.39 22.57
C GLY A 395 22.94 11.27 21.14
N ASP A 396 23.86 11.16 20.18
CA ASP A 396 23.67 10.77 18.78
C ASP A 396 22.96 9.40 18.62
N ASP A 397 21.67 9.27 18.97
CA ASP A 397 20.81 8.10 18.67
C ASP A 397 19.50 8.56 17.97
N ASP A 398 19.63 9.51 17.05
CA ASP A 398 18.57 10.21 16.30
C ASP A 398 18.05 9.43 15.06
N ASP A 399 18.26 8.11 14.98
CA ASP A 399 18.03 7.33 13.75
C ASP A 399 16.61 6.71 13.63
N ASP A 400 15.79 6.66 14.69
CA ASP A 400 14.44 6.07 14.65
C ASP A 400 13.27 7.10 14.59
N ILE A 401 13.54 8.40 14.77
CA ILE A 401 12.57 9.52 14.65
C ILE A 401 12.29 10.04 13.19
N PRO A 402 12.93 9.60 12.08
CA PRO A 402 12.68 10.20 10.75
C PRO A 402 11.27 9.98 10.18
N MET A 403 10.62 8.86 10.53
CA MET A 403 9.39 8.41 9.85
C MET A 403 8.16 9.20 10.28
N ASP A 404 8.01 9.48 11.57
CA ASP A 404 6.85 10.22 12.09
C ASP A 404 6.92 11.69 11.72
N LYS A 405 8.11 12.28 11.75
CA LYS A 405 8.31 13.64 11.23
C LYS A 405 7.92 13.76 9.76
N LYS A 406 8.33 12.79 8.92
CA LYS A 406 7.94 12.77 7.51
C LYS A 406 6.43 12.64 7.36
N ARG A 407 5.78 11.76 8.13
CA ARG A 407 4.31 11.63 8.13
C ARG A 407 3.65 12.96 8.49
N LEU A 408 4.08 13.62 9.57
CA LEU A 408 3.53 14.91 10.00
C LEU A 408 3.70 16.01 8.94
N GLU A 409 4.87 16.07 8.28
CA GLU A 409 5.12 16.98 7.16
C GLU A 409 4.20 16.70 5.96
N GLU A 410 4.00 15.42 5.61
CA GLU A 410 3.08 15.00 4.54
C GLU A 410 1.64 15.40 4.87
N LEU A 411 1.17 15.14 6.10
CA LEU A 411 -0.17 15.51 6.56
C LEU A 411 -0.37 17.03 6.54
N ASP A 412 0.62 17.80 7.00
CA ASP A 412 0.57 19.27 6.97
C ASP A 412 0.51 19.80 5.53
N GLN A 413 1.31 19.22 4.63
CA GLN A 413 1.29 19.58 3.23
C GLN A 413 -0.07 19.28 2.58
N LEU A 414 -0.68 18.13 2.91
CA LEU A 414 -2.03 17.78 2.44
C LEU A 414 -3.07 18.79 2.93
N ARG A 415 -3.04 19.16 4.22
CA ARG A 415 -3.95 20.19 4.76
C ARG A 415 -3.82 21.52 4.03
N ARG A 416 -2.58 21.99 3.82
CA ARG A 416 -2.30 23.25 3.09
C ARG A 416 -2.75 23.22 1.64
N MET A 417 -2.73 22.06 0.99
CA MET A 417 -3.20 21.89 -0.38
C MET A 417 -4.73 21.81 -0.46
N TYR A 418 -5.34 20.93 0.31
CA TYR A 418 -6.72 20.52 0.09
C TYR A 418 -7.75 21.30 0.88
N ILE A 419 -7.42 21.86 2.05
CA ILE A 419 -8.39 22.68 2.82
C ILE A 419 -8.78 23.96 2.04
N PRO A 420 -7.84 24.76 1.49
CA PRO A 420 -8.20 25.90 0.66
C PRO A 420 -8.99 25.50 -0.58
N ASP A 421 -8.62 24.37 -1.21
CA ASP A 421 -9.32 23.84 -2.38
C ASP A 421 -10.77 23.47 -2.03
N VAL A 422 -11.02 22.78 -0.91
CA VAL A 422 -12.37 22.45 -0.43
C VAL A 422 -13.22 23.69 -0.22
N ILE A 423 -12.67 24.74 0.42
CA ILE A 423 -13.36 26.02 0.62
C ILE A 423 -13.71 26.67 -0.72
N PHE A 424 -12.75 26.66 -1.67
CA PHE A 424 -12.97 27.18 -3.01
C PHE A 424 -14.07 26.41 -3.76
N LEU A 425 -14.09 25.08 -3.68
CA LEU A 425 -15.12 24.24 -4.29
C LEU A 425 -16.51 24.53 -3.69
N MET A 426 -16.61 24.70 -2.37
CA MET A 426 -17.87 25.09 -1.72
C MET A 426 -18.38 26.44 -2.23
N HIS A 427 -17.51 27.44 -2.31
CA HIS A 427 -17.86 28.74 -2.85
C HIS A 427 -18.33 28.63 -4.31
N ASN A 428 -17.64 27.82 -5.12
CA ASN A 428 -18.01 27.61 -6.51
C ASN A 428 -19.40 26.95 -6.66
N ILE A 429 -19.72 25.96 -5.81
CA ILE A 429 -21.05 25.35 -5.78
C ILE A 429 -22.11 26.42 -5.48
N CYS A 430 -21.90 27.22 -4.43
CA CYS A 430 -22.84 28.25 -4.03
C CYS A 430 -23.06 29.27 -5.15
N ASP A 431 -21.99 29.78 -5.76
CA ASP A 431 -22.06 30.80 -6.80
C ASP A 431 -22.68 30.30 -8.09
N GLU A 432 -22.20 29.17 -8.63
CA GLU A 432 -22.74 28.62 -9.87
C GLU A 432 -24.21 28.21 -9.70
N THR A 433 -24.56 27.57 -8.59
CA THR A 433 -25.95 27.17 -8.31
C THR A 433 -26.85 28.40 -8.14
N CYS A 434 -26.40 29.45 -7.45
CA CYS A 434 -27.15 30.69 -7.34
C CYS A 434 -27.39 31.33 -8.71
N ASN A 435 -26.35 31.44 -9.54
CA ASN A 435 -26.45 32.03 -10.87
C ASN A 435 -27.42 31.24 -11.76
N TYR A 436 -27.37 29.90 -11.69
CA TYR A 436 -28.31 29.04 -12.40
C TYR A 436 -29.75 29.25 -11.94
N LEU A 437 -30.00 29.26 -10.63
CA LEU A 437 -31.33 29.47 -10.08
C LEU A 437 -31.87 30.87 -10.37
N GLU A 438 -31.03 31.90 -10.37
CA GLU A 438 -31.42 33.26 -10.77
C GLU A 438 -31.85 33.29 -12.24
N HIS A 439 -31.09 32.64 -13.12
CA HIS A 439 -31.41 32.53 -14.54
C HIS A 439 -32.77 31.82 -14.75
N THR A 440 -32.99 30.68 -14.09
CA THR A 440 -34.22 29.89 -14.23
C THR A 440 -35.42 30.50 -13.51
N SER A 441 -35.22 31.32 -12.47
CA SER A 441 -36.31 32.00 -11.75
C SER A 441 -37.12 32.95 -12.65
N SER A 442 -36.48 33.50 -13.69
CA SER A 442 -37.14 34.32 -14.70
C SER A 442 -38.16 33.54 -15.54
N TRP A 443 -37.95 32.22 -15.70
CA TRP A 443 -38.83 31.30 -16.40
C TRP A 443 -39.98 30.80 -15.51
N MET A 444 -39.72 30.63 -14.21
CA MET A 444 -40.67 30.05 -13.26
C MET A 444 -41.63 31.07 -12.63
N GLY A 445 -41.38 32.38 -12.78
CA GLY A 445 -42.27 33.41 -12.25
C GLY A 445 -42.34 33.41 -10.72
N LYS A 446 -41.23 33.80 -10.06
CA LYS A 446 -41.13 34.06 -8.60
C LYS A 446 -41.63 32.93 -7.69
N LEU A 447 -40.97 31.78 -7.67
CA LEU A 447 -41.25 30.74 -6.66
C LEU A 447 -40.07 30.33 -5.77
N MET A 448 -38.83 30.72 -6.07
CA MET A 448 -37.74 30.75 -5.08
C MET A 448 -36.83 31.93 -5.36
N SER A 449 -36.63 32.82 -4.38
CA SER A 449 -35.62 33.87 -4.50
C SER A 449 -34.24 33.29 -4.18
N SER A 450 -33.20 33.68 -4.91
CA SER A 450 -31.81 33.25 -4.64
C SER A 450 -31.37 33.57 -3.21
N SER A 451 -32.03 34.54 -2.56
CA SER A 451 -31.88 34.84 -1.13
C SER A 451 -32.18 33.62 -0.25
N SER A 452 -33.24 32.85 -0.51
CA SER A 452 -33.57 31.67 0.32
C SER A 452 -32.50 30.59 0.24
N PHE A 453 -31.86 30.42 -0.91
CA PHE A 453 -30.78 29.45 -1.08
C PHE A 453 -29.52 29.96 -0.36
N LYS A 454 -29.14 31.22 -0.57
CA LYS A 454 -28.01 31.85 0.13
C LYS A 454 -28.19 31.85 1.64
N ASP A 455 -29.37 32.17 2.17
CA ASP A 455 -29.65 32.18 3.61
C ASP A 455 -29.56 30.77 4.23
N THR A 456 -29.82 29.72 3.46
CA THR A 456 -29.65 28.32 3.91
C THR A 456 -28.18 27.91 3.98
N PHE A 457 -27.32 28.53 3.15
CA PHE A 457 -25.89 28.20 3.04
C PHE A 457 -24.97 29.12 3.86
N TYR A 458 -25.29 30.41 3.89
CA TYR A 458 -24.57 31.48 4.55
C TYR A 458 -25.24 31.90 5.86
N ASP A 459 -25.85 30.96 6.59
CA ASP A 459 -26.24 31.26 7.97
C ASP A 459 -25.02 31.87 8.68
N THR A 460 -25.18 33.05 9.28
CA THR A 460 -24.09 33.88 9.82
C THR A 460 -23.28 33.21 10.94
N SER A 461 -23.74 32.05 11.40
CA SER A 461 -23.10 31.12 12.34
C SER A 461 -22.23 30.04 11.66
N SER A 462 -22.21 29.95 10.33
CA SER A 462 -21.57 28.86 9.58
C SER A 462 -20.08 29.09 9.30
N ILE A 463 -19.35 27.98 9.15
CA ILE A 463 -17.93 27.89 8.76
C ILE A 463 -17.57 28.71 7.51
N LEU A 464 -18.55 29.07 6.69
CA LEU A 464 -18.34 29.84 5.46
C LEU A 464 -18.31 31.37 5.70
N SER A 465 -18.65 31.82 6.91
CA SER A 465 -18.52 33.22 7.32
C SER A 465 -17.04 33.59 7.48
N PRO A 466 -16.56 34.68 6.86
CA PRO A 466 -15.22 35.22 7.15
C PRO A 466 -14.98 35.46 8.66
N GLY A 467 -16.06 35.69 9.44
CA GLY A 467 -16.00 35.86 10.89
C GLY A 467 -15.70 34.57 11.68
N TYR A 468 -16.02 33.39 11.14
CA TYR A 468 -15.72 32.10 11.77
C TYR A 468 -14.21 31.82 11.77
N TRP A 469 -13.56 32.01 10.62
CA TRP A 469 -12.11 31.81 10.49
C TRP A 469 -11.29 32.88 11.21
N LEU A 470 -11.81 34.11 11.34
CA LEU A 470 -11.20 35.15 12.17
C LEU A 470 -11.16 34.78 13.67
N HIS A 471 -12.07 33.92 14.15
CA HIS A 471 -12.04 33.41 15.52
C HIS A 471 -11.18 32.15 15.68
N MET A 472 -11.25 31.19 14.74
CA MET A 472 -10.41 29.98 14.79
C MET A 472 -8.92 30.29 14.67
N GLY A 473 -8.53 31.26 13.83
CA GLY A 473 -7.14 31.70 13.69
C GLY A 473 -6.58 32.47 14.89
N SER A 474 -7.42 32.82 15.88
CA SER A 474 -6.98 33.51 17.12
C SER A 474 -6.81 32.58 18.32
N THR A 475 -7.14 31.29 18.16
CA THR A 475 -7.03 30.25 19.19
C THR A 475 -6.07 29.13 18.80
N GLN A 476 -5.46 29.16 17.60
CA GLN A 476 -4.53 28.13 17.09
C GLN A 476 -3.31 28.70 16.33
N LEU A 477 -2.99 29.98 16.54
CA LEU A 477 -1.68 30.60 16.30
C LEU A 477 -1.29 31.31 17.60
#